data_AF-A0AAD8XU50-F1
#
_entry.id   AF-A0AAD8XU50-F1
#
_cell.length_a   1.000
_cell.length_b   1.000
_cell.length_c   1.000
_cell.angle_alpha   90.00
_cell.angle_beta   90.00
_cell.angle_gamma   90.00
#
_symmetry.space_group_name_H-M   'P 1'
#
loop_
_entity.id
_entity.type
_entity.pdbx_description
1 polymer ?
#
loop_
_entity_poly.entity_id
_entity_poly.type
_entity_poly.pdbx_seq_one_letter_code
_entity_poly.pdbx_strand_id
1 'polypeptide(L)'
;MAADGWYIYYGRDGEIIARHVTRVCIHESVTVIPAHAFYKNLDIEEVECHDRVKTVEEHAFCGCFSLRRVIMPGVKVVDRRAFYYCKALTDVECGKLEIIRHRAFMRCESLTIINLPSAKIVENSVFCDCTALTTISFGKELESIEDEAFGGCTSLQRITIPLKDGMLTHDIIFIGRASAVIG
;
A
#
# COMPACT_ATOMS: atom_id res chain seq x y z
N MET A 1 -4.94 17.33 -20.46
CA MET A 1 -5.10 17.78 -19.06
C MET A 1 -6.56 17.58 -18.70
N ALA A 2 -6.85 16.85 -17.62
CA ALA A 2 -8.21 16.86 -17.05
C ALA A 2 -8.49 18.26 -16.47
N ALA A 3 -9.77 18.64 -16.35
CA ALA A 3 -10.19 20.00 -16.01
C ALA A 3 -9.68 20.53 -14.65
N ASP A 4 -9.14 19.68 -13.78
CA ASP A 4 -8.83 19.99 -12.37
C ASP A 4 -7.33 19.94 -12.01
N GLY A 5 -6.43 20.13 -12.99
CA GLY A 5 -4.98 20.17 -12.74
C GLY A 5 -4.32 18.80 -12.55
N TRP A 6 -5.04 17.72 -12.86
CA TRP A 6 -4.51 16.36 -12.85
C TRP A 6 -3.84 16.00 -14.17
N TYR A 7 -2.71 15.31 -14.08
CA TYR A 7 -2.13 14.58 -15.19
C TYR A 7 -2.87 13.25 -15.37
N ILE A 8 -3.29 12.96 -16.60
CA ILE A 8 -3.92 11.67 -16.93
C ILE A 8 -2.81 10.73 -17.38
N TYR A 9 -2.59 9.64 -16.63
CA TYR A 9 -1.61 8.60 -16.96
C TYR A 9 -2.27 7.50 -17.81
N TYR A 10 -1.75 7.27 -19.01
CA TYR A 10 -2.31 6.33 -19.99
C TYR A 10 -1.66 4.94 -19.96
N GLY A 11 -0.62 4.73 -19.15
CA GLY A 11 0.03 3.43 -19.04
C GLY A 11 0.75 2.98 -20.30
N ARG A 12 1.20 3.92 -21.14
CA ARG A 12 1.97 3.58 -22.35
C ARG A 12 3.40 3.23 -21.98
N ASP A 13 4.02 2.35 -22.76
CA ASP A 13 5.43 2.00 -22.59
C ASP A 13 6.30 3.25 -22.67
N GLY A 14 7.08 3.48 -21.62
CA GLY A 14 7.96 4.64 -21.51
C GLY A 14 7.22 5.97 -21.30
N GLU A 15 5.98 5.97 -20.83
CA GLU A 15 5.26 7.19 -20.48
C GLU A 15 5.98 7.91 -19.32
N ILE A 16 6.57 9.07 -19.63
CA ILE A 16 7.28 9.90 -18.67
C ILE A 16 6.34 10.99 -18.17
N ILE A 17 6.24 11.10 -16.85
CA ILE A 17 5.52 12.17 -16.19
C ILE A 17 6.45 13.36 -16.02
N ALA A 18 6.01 14.52 -16.49
CA ALA A 18 6.78 15.75 -16.42
C ALA A 18 7.06 16.15 -14.97
N ARG A 19 8.18 16.85 -14.75
CA ARG A 19 8.48 17.49 -13.47
C ARG A 19 7.37 18.46 -13.10
N HIS A 20 7.15 18.65 -11.80
CA HIS A 20 6.08 19.48 -11.21
C HIS A 20 4.66 18.93 -11.34
N VAL A 21 4.45 17.76 -11.96
CA VAL A 21 3.17 17.06 -11.84
C VAL A 21 3.08 16.49 -10.43
N THR A 22 2.15 17.02 -9.64
CA THR A 22 1.93 16.57 -8.26
C THR A 22 0.73 15.62 -8.13
N ARG A 23 -0.19 15.62 -9.09
CA ARG A 23 -1.44 14.84 -9.02
C ARG A 23 -1.66 14.04 -10.30
N VAL A 24 -1.85 12.74 -10.16
CA VAL A 24 -2.02 11.81 -11.29
C VAL A 24 -3.32 11.01 -11.16
N CYS A 25 -4.16 11.07 -12.19
CA CYS A 25 -5.30 10.18 -12.32
C CYS A 25 -4.99 9.13 -13.38
N ILE A 26 -5.32 7.88 -13.09
CA ILE A 26 -5.09 6.76 -14.00
C ILE A 26 -6.21 6.75 -15.05
N HIS A 27 -5.85 6.76 -16.33
CA HIS A 27 -6.79 6.71 -17.43
C HIS A 27 -7.59 5.40 -17.39
N GLU A 28 -8.86 5.49 -17.79
CA GLU A 28 -9.83 4.41 -17.62
C GLU A 28 -9.47 3.09 -18.34
N SER A 29 -8.62 3.15 -19.36
CA SER A 29 -8.13 1.98 -20.12
C SER A 29 -7.07 1.17 -19.38
N VAL A 30 -6.46 1.74 -18.34
CA VAL A 30 -5.34 1.12 -17.63
C VAL A 30 -5.88 0.09 -16.64
N THR A 31 -5.39 -1.14 -16.74
CA THR A 31 -5.76 -2.24 -15.83
C THR A 31 -4.61 -2.67 -14.92
N VAL A 32 -3.39 -2.24 -15.22
CA VAL A 32 -2.16 -2.53 -14.48
C VAL A 32 -1.32 -1.26 -14.42
N ILE A 33 -0.78 -0.94 -13.25
CA ILE A 33 0.29 0.04 -13.14
C ILE A 33 1.60 -0.71 -13.32
N PRO A 34 2.31 -0.51 -14.45
CA PRO A 34 3.44 -1.34 -14.81
C PRO A 34 4.64 -1.10 -13.91
N ALA A 35 5.56 -2.05 -13.93
CA ALA A 35 6.78 -1.98 -13.14
C ALA A 35 7.53 -0.66 -13.42
N HIS A 36 8.01 -0.03 -12.36
CA HIS A 36 8.74 1.25 -12.41
C HIS A 36 7.99 2.47 -13.01
N ALA A 37 6.67 2.42 -13.23
CA ALA A 37 5.90 3.50 -13.86
C ALA A 37 6.17 4.91 -13.29
N PHE A 38 6.35 5.00 -11.97
CA PHE A 38 6.61 6.23 -11.21
C PHE A 38 7.91 6.14 -10.39
N TYR A 39 8.83 5.24 -10.75
CA TYR A 39 10.03 4.97 -9.97
C TYR A 39 10.83 6.25 -9.69
N LYS A 40 11.08 6.53 -8.40
CA LYS A 40 11.79 7.72 -7.90
C LYS A 40 11.20 9.04 -8.38
N ASN A 41 9.90 9.11 -8.65
CA ASN A 41 9.25 10.38 -8.92
C ASN A 41 9.19 11.22 -7.63
N LEU A 42 9.84 12.38 -7.64
CA LEU A 42 9.99 13.23 -6.46
C LEU A 42 8.91 14.31 -6.34
N ASP A 43 8.03 14.43 -7.34
CA ASP A 43 7.06 15.52 -7.42
C ASP A 43 5.63 15.02 -7.16
N ILE A 44 5.29 13.76 -7.48
CA ILE A 44 3.94 13.24 -7.26
C ILE A 44 3.61 13.18 -5.76
N GLU A 45 2.46 13.73 -5.42
CA GLU A 45 1.92 13.79 -4.06
C GLU A 45 0.63 12.96 -3.95
N GLU A 46 -0.11 12.81 -5.06
CA GLU A 46 -1.40 12.15 -5.07
C GLU A 46 -1.63 11.32 -6.34
N VAL A 47 -2.12 10.09 -6.17
CA VAL A 47 -2.48 9.18 -7.26
C VAL A 47 -3.88 8.63 -7.07
N GLU A 48 -4.73 8.77 -8.07
CA GLU A 48 -6.11 8.25 -8.09
C GLU A 48 -6.31 7.20 -9.18
N CYS A 49 -6.62 5.98 -8.77
CA CYS A 49 -6.98 4.88 -9.65
C CYS A 49 -8.49 4.68 -9.70
N HIS A 50 -9.00 4.28 -10.86
CA HIS A 50 -10.36 3.73 -10.99
C HIS A 50 -10.40 2.24 -10.62
N ASP A 51 -11.61 1.69 -10.46
CA ASP A 51 -11.86 0.31 -10.02
C ASP A 51 -11.36 -0.81 -10.95
N ARG A 52 -10.90 -0.48 -12.16
CA ARG A 52 -10.44 -1.49 -13.13
C ARG A 52 -8.94 -1.78 -13.03
N VAL A 53 -8.16 -0.94 -12.36
CA VAL A 53 -6.75 -1.24 -12.05
C VAL A 53 -6.70 -2.40 -11.05
N LYS A 54 -6.05 -3.50 -11.42
CA LYS A 54 -6.00 -4.76 -10.64
C LYS A 54 -4.66 -4.99 -9.96
N THR A 55 -3.59 -4.52 -10.56
CA THR A 55 -2.23 -4.79 -10.09
C THR A 55 -1.40 -3.51 -10.11
N VAL A 56 -0.62 -3.31 -9.05
CA VAL A 56 0.50 -2.37 -9.01
C VAL A 56 1.77 -3.22 -8.99
N GLU A 57 2.53 -3.17 -10.08
CA GLU A 57 3.69 -4.04 -10.29
C GLU A 57 4.94 -3.59 -9.52
N GLU A 58 5.99 -4.41 -9.62
CA GLU A 58 7.24 -4.24 -8.90
C GLU A 58 7.79 -2.83 -9.09
N HIS A 59 8.16 -2.21 -7.96
CA HIS A 59 8.79 -0.89 -7.93
C HIS A 59 7.98 0.27 -8.55
N ALA A 60 6.70 0.09 -8.88
CA ALA A 60 5.89 1.11 -9.58
C ALA A 60 6.00 2.51 -8.96
N PHE A 61 5.97 2.64 -7.64
CA PHE A 61 6.10 3.89 -6.88
C PHE A 61 7.34 3.92 -5.96
N CYS A 62 8.30 3.02 -6.16
CA CYS A 62 9.46 2.90 -5.28
C CYS A 62 10.26 4.21 -5.26
N GLY A 63 10.47 4.78 -4.09
CA GLY A 63 11.19 6.03 -3.89
C GLY A 63 10.39 7.30 -4.23
N CYS A 64 9.06 7.23 -4.30
CA CYS A 64 8.23 8.44 -4.42
C CYS A 64 8.15 9.17 -3.08
N PHE A 65 9.18 9.96 -2.76
CA PHE A 65 9.33 10.58 -1.43
C PHE A 65 8.26 11.62 -1.08
N SER A 66 7.61 12.20 -2.09
CA SER A 66 6.57 13.22 -1.93
C SER A 66 5.15 12.63 -1.94
N LEU A 67 4.99 11.35 -2.29
CA LEU A 67 3.68 10.70 -2.40
C LEU A 67 3.02 10.61 -1.03
N ARG A 68 1.90 11.32 -0.84
CA ARG A 68 1.13 11.40 0.41
C ARG A 68 -0.12 10.54 0.39
N ARG A 69 -0.79 10.48 -0.76
CA ARG A 69 -2.09 9.82 -0.90
C ARG A 69 -2.17 8.93 -2.14
N VAL A 70 -2.71 7.73 -1.96
CA VAL A 70 -3.00 6.80 -3.05
C VAL A 70 -4.40 6.23 -2.86
N ILE A 71 -5.26 6.44 -3.85
CA ILE A 71 -6.56 5.77 -3.95
C ILE A 71 -6.50 4.66 -4.98
N MET A 72 -6.75 3.42 -4.55
CA MET A 72 -6.74 2.23 -5.39
C MET A 72 -7.85 1.24 -5.02
N PRO A 73 -9.13 1.60 -5.27
CA PRO A 73 -10.28 0.85 -4.78
C PRO A 73 -10.44 -0.53 -5.46
N GLY A 74 -9.90 -0.66 -6.68
CA GLY A 74 -9.98 -1.87 -7.51
C GLY A 74 -8.80 -2.82 -7.42
N VAL A 75 -7.68 -2.38 -6.84
CA VAL A 75 -6.40 -3.12 -6.86
C VAL A 75 -6.49 -4.33 -5.94
N LYS A 76 -6.09 -5.49 -6.46
CA LYS A 76 -6.06 -6.79 -5.78
C LYS A 76 -4.65 -7.19 -5.36
N VAL A 77 -3.64 -6.77 -6.10
CA VAL A 77 -2.24 -7.16 -5.87
C VAL A 77 -1.35 -5.94 -5.89
N VAL A 78 -0.55 -5.79 -4.84
CA VAL A 78 0.58 -4.86 -4.78
C VAL A 78 1.86 -5.68 -4.73
N ASP A 79 2.68 -5.56 -5.76
CA ASP A 79 3.86 -6.40 -5.96
C ASP A 79 5.10 -5.88 -5.21
N ARG A 80 6.21 -6.61 -5.33
CA ARG A 80 7.44 -6.43 -4.56
C ARG A 80 7.89 -4.97 -4.61
N ARG A 81 8.08 -4.39 -3.42
CA ARG A 81 8.60 -3.02 -3.25
C ARG A 81 7.83 -1.93 -4.04
N ALA A 82 6.57 -2.16 -4.40
CA ALA A 82 5.78 -1.21 -5.19
C ALA A 82 5.76 0.20 -4.59
N PHE A 83 5.59 0.34 -3.27
CA PHE A 83 5.62 1.61 -2.53
C PHE A 83 6.83 1.72 -1.59
N TYR A 84 7.89 0.96 -1.83
CA TYR A 84 9.10 0.99 -1.00
C TYR A 84 9.66 2.42 -0.92
N TYR A 85 9.99 2.88 0.29
CA TYR A 85 10.51 4.24 0.52
C TYR A 85 9.57 5.40 0.17
N CYS A 86 8.25 5.20 0.11
CA CYS A 86 7.28 6.31 0.02
C CYS A 86 7.15 7.02 1.39
N LYS A 87 8.18 7.75 1.80
CA LYS A 87 8.33 8.27 3.17
C LYS A 87 7.20 9.20 3.61
N ALA A 88 6.59 9.96 2.69
CA ALA A 88 5.50 10.88 2.97
C ALA A 88 4.11 10.25 2.92
N LEU A 89 3.99 8.96 2.59
CA LEU A 89 2.71 8.29 2.38
C LEU A 89 1.95 8.18 3.70
N THR A 90 0.83 8.88 3.81
CA THR A 90 -0.04 8.93 5.00
C THR A 90 -1.36 8.22 4.75
N ASP A 91 -1.89 8.33 3.53
CA ASP A 91 -3.27 7.93 3.19
C ASP A 91 -3.28 6.89 2.07
N VAL A 92 -3.70 5.67 2.39
CA VAL A 92 -3.82 4.56 1.44
C VAL A 92 -5.24 4.01 1.46
N GLU A 93 -5.99 4.24 0.39
CA GLU A 93 -7.36 3.72 0.23
C GLU A 93 -7.36 2.49 -0.67
N CYS A 94 -7.53 1.29 -0.11
CA CYS A 94 -7.39 0.02 -0.83
C CYS A 94 -8.42 -1.05 -0.40
N GLY A 95 -9.66 -0.92 -0.87
CA GLY A 95 -10.78 -1.78 -0.42
C GLY A 95 -10.71 -3.25 -0.85
N LYS A 96 -10.06 -3.56 -1.97
CA LYS A 96 -10.04 -4.90 -2.59
C LYS A 96 -8.65 -5.55 -2.60
N LEU A 97 -7.70 -5.01 -1.84
CA LEU A 97 -6.32 -5.49 -1.84
C LEU A 97 -6.24 -6.86 -1.15
N GLU A 98 -5.91 -7.90 -1.90
CA GLU A 98 -5.89 -9.31 -1.45
C GLU A 98 -4.47 -9.80 -1.12
N ILE A 99 -3.48 -9.44 -1.94
CA ILE A 99 -2.09 -9.90 -1.81
C ILE A 99 -1.14 -8.71 -1.78
N ILE A 100 -0.31 -8.68 -0.74
CA ILE A 100 0.69 -7.63 -0.53
C ILE A 100 2.06 -8.30 -0.46
N ARG A 101 2.87 -8.10 -1.50
CA ARG A 101 4.13 -8.81 -1.69
C ARG A 101 5.28 -8.18 -0.92
N HIS A 102 6.37 -8.94 -0.80
CA HIS A 102 7.56 -8.62 -0.02
C HIS A 102 7.99 -7.15 -0.13
N ARG A 103 8.07 -6.49 1.04
CA ARG A 103 8.48 -5.07 1.22
C ARG A 103 7.64 -4.04 0.47
N ALA A 104 6.41 -4.36 0.05
CA ALA A 104 5.56 -3.45 -0.72
C ALA A 104 5.45 -2.04 -0.13
N PHE A 105 5.29 -1.90 1.19
CA PHE A 105 5.17 -0.62 1.89
C PHE A 105 6.33 -0.35 2.87
N MET A 106 7.45 -1.07 2.76
CA MET A 106 8.56 -0.92 3.70
C MET A 106 9.11 0.52 3.64
N ARG A 107 9.35 1.12 4.80
CA ARG A 107 9.78 2.53 4.98
C ARG A 107 8.78 3.58 4.50
N CYS A 108 7.48 3.28 4.54
CA CYS A 108 6.44 4.32 4.53
C CYS A 108 6.35 4.96 5.92
N GLU A 109 7.37 5.73 6.28
CA GLU A 109 7.62 6.23 7.65
C GLU A 109 6.51 7.16 8.18
N SER A 110 5.71 7.79 7.31
CA SER A 110 4.57 8.64 7.70
C SER A 110 3.23 7.91 7.75
N LEU A 111 3.15 6.64 7.36
CA LEU A 111 1.89 5.90 7.31
C LEU A 111 1.40 5.64 8.74
N THR A 112 0.28 6.25 9.14
CA THR A 112 -0.21 6.17 10.53
C THR A 112 -1.26 5.08 10.76
N ILE A 113 -2.13 4.85 9.77
CA ILE A 113 -3.24 3.90 9.83
C ILE A 113 -3.36 3.22 8.47
N ILE A 114 -3.61 1.90 8.45
CA ILE A 114 -4.00 1.21 7.22
C ILE A 114 -5.11 0.19 7.49
N ASN A 115 -6.13 0.19 6.63
CA ASN A 115 -7.23 -0.75 6.69
C ASN A 115 -7.22 -1.67 5.46
N LEU A 116 -7.18 -2.97 5.70
CA LEU A 116 -7.01 -4.02 4.70
C LEU A 116 -8.15 -5.06 4.81
N PRO A 117 -9.40 -4.67 4.50
CA PRO A 117 -10.57 -5.51 4.75
C PRO A 117 -10.64 -6.76 3.86
N SER A 118 -9.85 -6.82 2.79
CA SER A 118 -9.83 -7.95 1.83
C SER A 118 -8.49 -8.69 1.81
N ALA A 119 -7.51 -8.28 2.60
CA ALA A 119 -6.17 -8.86 2.55
C ALA A 119 -6.20 -10.30 3.06
N LYS A 120 -5.62 -11.19 2.25
CA LYS A 120 -5.45 -12.63 2.54
C LYS A 120 -4.01 -12.92 2.92
N ILE A 121 -3.06 -12.36 2.15
CA ILE A 121 -1.63 -12.65 2.27
C ILE A 121 -0.86 -11.36 2.45
N VAL A 122 -0.14 -11.25 3.57
CA VAL A 122 0.83 -10.20 3.85
C VAL A 122 2.22 -10.83 3.92
N GLU A 123 3.04 -10.62 2.89
CA GLU A 123 4.37 -11.23 2.81
C GLU A 123 5.41 -10.55 3.73
N ASN A 124 6.61 -11.12 3.70
CA ASN A 124 7.76 -10.70 4.51
C ASN A 124 8.03 -9.19 4.42
N SER A 125 8.22 -8.58 5.58
CA SER A 125 8.63 -7.17 5.74
C SER A 125 7.73 -6.13 5.06
N VAL A 126 6.45 -6.43 4.75
CA VAL A 126 5.56 -5.53 4.00
C VAL A 126 5.49 -4.11 4.57
N PHE A 127 5.31 -3.94 5.88
CA PHE A 127 5.26 -2.65 6.59
C PHE A 127 6.51 -2.41 7.45
N CYS A 128 7.63 -3.09 7.16
CA CYS A 128 8.84 -2.92 7.95
C CYS A 128 9.31 -1.45 7.93
N ASP A 129 9.77 -0.94 9.07
CA ASP A 129 10.16 0.46 9.31
C ASP A 129 9.05 1.50 9.02
N CYS A 130 7.76 1.13 9.05
CA CYS A 130 6.65 2.10 9.08
C CYS A 130 6.52 2.69 10.50
N THR A 131 7.46 3.54 10.89
CA THR A 131 7.65 3.98 12.28
C THR A 131 6.49 4.79 12.86
N ALA A 132 5.70 5.48 12.03
CA ALA A 132 4.50 6.19 12.47
C ALA A 132 3.23 5.31 12.51
N LEU A 133 3.28 4.05 12.04
CA LEU A 133 2.11 3.19 11.96
C LEU A 133 1.63 2.87 13.37
N THR A 134 0.43 3.33 13.72
CA THR A 134 -0.19 3.14 15.04
C THR A 134 -1.24 2.03 15.04
N THR A 135 -1.98 1.90 13.93
CA THR A 135 -3.12 1.00 13.82
C THR A 135 -3.14 0.32 12.47
N ILE A 136 -3.36 -0.99 12.46
CA ILE A 136 -3.68 -1.77 11.27
C ILE A 136 -4.89 -2.66 11.52
N SER A 137 -5.79 -2.74 10.54
CA SER A 137 -6.96 -3.62 10.60
C SER A 137 -7.06 -4.51 9.37
N PHE A 138 -7.42 -5.77 9.59
CA PHE A 138 -7.61 -6.79 8.56
C PHE A 138 -9.07 -7.23 8.45
N GLY A 139 -9.40 -7.94 7.39
CA GLY A 139 -10.67 -8.63 7.22
C GLY A 139 -10.64 -10.09 7.67
N LYS A 140 -11.81 -10.73 7.67
CA LYS A 140 -11.98 -12.16 7.99
C LYS A 140 -11.31 -13.11 6.99
N GLU A 141 -10.94 -12.60 5.82
CA GLU A 141 -10.30 -13.37 4.75
C GLU A 141 -8.79 -13.53 4.97
N LEU A 142 -8.22 -12.91 6.00
CA LEU A 142 -6.78 -13.03 6.31
C LEU A 142 -6.39 -14.50 6.53
N GLU A 143 -5.36 -14.93 5.82
CA GLU A 143 -4.81 -16.29 5.84
C GLU A 143 -3.39 -16.30 6.42
N SER A 144 -2.54 -15.35 6.03
CA SER A 144 -1.16 -15.30 6.50
C SER A 144 -0.59 -13.89 6.66
N ILE A 145 0.26 -13.76 7.67
CA ILE A 145 1.19 -12.64 7.86
C ILE A 145 2.58 -13.28 8.04
N GLU A 146 3.49 -12.99 7.12
CA GLU A 146 4.85 -13.55 7.16
C GLU A 146 5.79 -12.74 8.07
N ASP A 147 7.05 -13.20 8.18
CA ASP A 147 8.02 -12.66 9.11
C ASP A 147 8.35 -11.19 8.87
N GLU A 148 8.60 -10.49 9.97
CA GLU A 148 8.96 -9.06 10.00
C GLU A 148 7.96 -8.13 9.29
N ALA A 149 6.73 -8.58 8.97
CA ALA A 149 5.73 -7.74 8.30
C ALA A 149 5.56 -6.37 8.99
N PHE A 150 5.77 -6.29 10.30
CA PHE A 150 5.76 -5.07 11.12
C PHE A 150 7.10 -4.81 11.86
N GLY A 151 8.21 -5.36 11.38
CA GLY A 151 9.53 -5.12 11.97
C GLY A 151 9.85 -3.63 11.98
N GLY A 152 10.31 -3.07 13.10
CA GLY A 152 10.63 -1.63 13.18
C GLY A 152 9.44 -0.68 13.23
N CYS A 153 8.18 -1.15 13.27
CA CYS A 153 7.00 -0.30 13.51
C CYS A 153 6.94 0.15 14.98
N THR A 154 7.75 1.14 15.37
CA THR A 154 7.95 1.54 16.77
C THR A 154 6.74 2.20 17.42
N SER A 155 5.80 2.74 16.64
CA SER A 155 4.57 3.37 17.14
C SER A 155 3.35 2.46 17.11
N LEU A 156 3.50 1.19 16.69
CA LEU A 156 2.36 0.29 16.49
C LEU A 156 1.73 -0.09 17.83
N GLN A 157 0.45 0.26 17.98
CA GLN A 157 -0.32 0.05 19.21
C GLN A 157 -1.41 -1.00 19.02
N ARG A 158 -1.99 -1.10 17.82
CA ARG A 158 -3.15 -1.97 17.56
C ARG A 158 -3.04 -2.69 16.23
N ILE A 159 -3.23 -4.00 16.28
CA ILE A 159 -3.50 -4.87 15.12
C ILE A 159 -4.87 -5.51 15.37
N THR A 160 -5.82 -5.28 14.47
CA THR A 160 -7.17 -5.89 14.55
C THR A 160 -7.31 -6.96 13.49
N ILE A 161 -7.55 -8.21 13.91
CA ILE A 161 -7.79 -9.37 13.04
C ILE A 161 -9.18 -9.93 13.38
N PRO A 162 -10.16 -9.89 12.45
CA PRO A 162 -11.44 -10.54 12.64
C PRO A 162 -11.26 -12.05 12.60
N LEU A 163 -11.84 -12.75 13.56
CA LEU A 163 -11.80 -14.20 13.57
C LEU A 163 -12.79 -14.74 12.54
N LYS A 164 -12.40 -15.82 11.84
CA LYS A 164 -13.35 -16.67 11.11
C LYS A 164 -14.30 -17.31 12.12
N ASP A 165 -15.57 -17.45 11.74
CA ASP A 165 -16.73 -17.80 12.56
C ASP A 165 -16.45 -18.54 13.90
N GLY A 166 -16.85 -17.92 15.03
CA GLY A 166 -17.02 -18.62 16.31
C GLY A 166 -16.00 -18.37 17.42
N MET A 167 -14.94 -17.57 17.21
CA MET A 167 -14.03 -17.16 18.29
C MET A 167 -14.10 -15.64 18.55
N LEU A 168 -14.06 -15.25 19.83
CA LEU A 168 -14.17 -13.86 20.30
C LEU A 168 -12.97 -13.03 19.86
N THR A 169 -13.20 -11.80 19.39
CA THR A 169 -12.17 -10.82 19.00
C THR A 169 -11.07 -10.75 20.07
N HIS A 170 -9.83 -11.06 19.72
CA HIS A 170 -8.68 -10.69 20.53
C HIS A 170 -8.02 -9.49 19.87
N ASP A 171 -8.07 -8.34 20.52
CA ASP A 171 -7.09 -7.29 20.25
C ASP A 171 -5.72 -7.88 20.62
N ILE A 172 -4.93 -8.31 19.63
CA ILE A 172 -3.55 -8.71 19.91
C ILE A 172 -2.75 -7.42 20.01
N ILE A 173 -2.64 -6.90 21.22
CA ILE A 173 -1.77 -5.77 21.56
C ILE A 173 -0.31 -6.28 21.49
N PHE A 174 0.32 -6.15 20.32
CA PHE A 174 1.74 -6.45 20.17
C PHE A 174 2.59 -5.31 20.73
N ILE A 175 3.19 -5.52 21.90
CA ILE A 175 4.22 -4.64 22.47
C ILE A 175 5.59 -5.14 21.97
N GLY A 176 5.92 -4.81 20.71
CA GLY A 176 7.27 -4.98 20.16
C GLY A 176 7.72 -6.43 19.89
N ARG A 177 7.99 -6.72 18.60
CA ARG A 177 8.46 -8.00 18.01
C ARG A 177 7.36 -9.02 17.73
N ALA A 178 6.56 -8.78 16.69
CA ALA A 178 5.58 -9.75 16.20
C ALA A 178 6.16 -10.57 15.03
N SER A 179 6.41 -11.87 15.26
CA SER A 179 6.03 -12.90 14.29
C SER A 179 4.76 -13.51 14.85
N ALA A 180 3.63 -13.32 14.16
CA ALA A 180 2.33 -13.81 14.57
C ALA A 180 1.95 -14.96 13.63
N VAL A 181 2.29 -16.20 14.01
CA VAL A 181 1.77 -17.37 13.29
C VAL A 181 0.31 -17.50 13.70
N ILE A 182 -0.60 -17.16 12.80
CA ILE A 182 -2.03 -17.44 12.95
C ILE A 182 -2.16 -18.95 12.71
N GLY A 183 -2.28 -19.71 13.80
CA GLY A 183 -2.52 -21.15 13.78
C GLY A 183 -4.00 -21.49 13.60
#